data_AF-A0A3L7UJ76-F1
#
_entry.id   AF-A0A3L7UJ76-F1
#
_cell.length_a   1.000
_cell.length_b   1.000
_cell.length_c   1.000
_cell.angle_alpha   90.00
_cell.angle_beta   90.00
_cell.angle_gamma   90.00
#
_symmetry.space_group_name_H-M   'P 1'
#
loop_
_entity.id
_entity.type
_entity.pdbx_description
1 polymer ?
#
loop_
_entity_poly.entity_id
_entity_poly.type
_entity_poly.pdbx_seq_one_letter_code
_entity_poly.pdbx_strand_id
1 'polypeptide(L)' 'RFPYKIIFEMIQNEVVVLAVAHGSRRPNYWLKRRSSTS' A
#
# COMPACT_ATOMS: atom_id res chain seq x y z
N ARG A 1 1.69 3.19 -16.98
CA ARG A 1 0.52 3.57 -16.13
C ARG A 1 0.95 3.46 -14.66
N PHE A 2 0.49 4.35 -13.78
CA PHE A 2 0.82 4.36 -12.36
C PHE A 2 -0.34 3.74 -11.55
N PRO A 3 -0.31 2.43 -11.23
CA PRO A 3 -1.48 1.70 -10.73
C PRO A 3 -1.59 1.79 -9.21
N TYR A 4 -1.25 2.94 -8.62
CA TYR A 4 -1.29 3.11 -7.18
C TYR A 4 -2.71 3.37 -6.70
N LYS A 5 -3.01 2.86 -5.50
CA LYS A 5 -4.28 3.00 -4.79
C LYS A 5 -3.99 3.58 -3.42
N ILE A 6 -4.81 4.54 -2.99
CA ILE A 6 -4.75 5.17 -1.67
C ILE A 6 -6.02 4.77 -0.94
N ILE A 7 -5.87 4.27 0.28
CA ILE A 7 -6.97 4.06 1.21
C ILE A 7 -6.91 5.24 2.17
N PHE A 8 -7.98 6.01 2.22
CA PHE A 8 -8.08 7.21 3.03
C PHE A 8 -9.46 7.32 3.66
N GLU A 9 -9.54 8.11 4.71
CA GLU A 9 -10.79 8.50 5.36
C GLU A 9 -10.88 10.03 5.43
N MET A 10 -12.12 10.52 5.43
CA MET A 10 -12.41 11.92 5.71
C MET A 10 -12.76 12.03 7.19
N ILE A 11 -11.95 12.74 7.95
CA ILE A 11 -12.22 12.99 9.38
C ILE A 11 -12.35 14.49 9.56
N GLN A 12 -13.54 14.93 9.99
CA GLN A 12 -13.91 16.34 10.06
C GLN A 12 -13.66 17.05 8.72
N ASN A 13 -12.59 17.84 8.63
CA ASN A 13 -12.23 18.60 7.44
C ASN A 13 -10.83 18.23 6.91
N GLU A 14 -10.34 17.03 7.27
CA GLU A 14 -9.03 16.52 6.88
C GLU A 14 -9.14 15.20 6.11
N VAL A 15 -8.17 14.97 5.22
CA VAL A 15 -7.97 13.71 4.51
C VAL A 15 -6.87 12.94 5.22
N VAL A 16 -7.21 11.79 5.79
CA VAL A 16 -6.24 10.92 6.48
C VAL A 16 -5.90 9.74 5.60
N VAL A 17 -4.63 9.64 5.17
CA VAL A 17 -4.14 8.50 4.39
C VAL A 17 -3.79 7.35 5.32
N LEU A 18 -4.52 6.24 5.18
CA LEU A 18 -4.36 5.05 6.02
C LEU A 18 -3.35 4.08 5.42
N ALA A 19 -3.36 3.94 4.08
CA ALA A 19 -2.47 3.02 3.38
C ALA A 19 -2.29 3.38 1.91
N VAL A 20 -1.18 2.92 1.34
CA VAL A 20 -0.86 3.03 -0.10
C VAL A 20 -0.53 1.64 -0.66
N ALA A 21 -1.13 1.28 -1.79
CA ALA A 21 -0.94 -0.02 -2.43
C ALA A 21 -0.60 0.12 -3.92
N HIS A 22 0.32 -0.73 -4.40
CA HIS A 22 0.59 -0.87 -5.84
C HIS A 22 -0.34 -1.93 -6.45
N GLY A 23 -1.39 -1.50 -7.15
CA GLY A 23 -2.47 -2.35 -7.66
C GLY A 23 -2.06 -3.41 -8.69
N SER A 24 -0.83 -3.36 -9.20
CA SER A 24 -0.28 -4.41 -10.08
C SER A 24 0.53 -5.48 -9.33
N ARG A 25 0.73 -5.35 -8.01
CA ARG A 25 1.38 -6.42 -7.22
C ARG A 25 0.34 -7.40 -6.70
N ARG A 26 0.67 -8.69 -6.74
CA ARG A 26 -0.14 -9.74 -6.11
C ARG A 26 -0.12 -9.58 -4.59
N PRO A 27 -1.20 -9.93 -3.87
CA PRO A 27 -1.18 -10.01 -2.41
C PRO A 27 0.04 -10.78 -1.91
N ASN A 28 0.58 -10.39 -0.75
CA ASN A 28 1.71 -11.06 -0.08
C ASN A 28 3.05 -11.09 -0.85
N TYR A 29 3.20 -10.38 -1.98
CA TYR A 29 4.47 -10.36 -2.74
C TYR A 29 5.69 -9.94 -1.90
N TRP A 30 5.48 -9.11 -0.88
CA TRP A 30 6.53 -8.66 0.03
C TRP A 30 7.08 -9.76 0.94
N LEU A 31 6.33 -10.85 1.16
CA LEU A 31 6.78 -11.97 2.00
C LEU A 31 8.06 -12.58 1.43
N LYS A 32 8.15 -12.65 0.09
CA LYS A 32 9.33 -13.14 -0.64
C LYS A 32 10.57 -12.24 -0.51
N ARG A 33 10.41 -10.99 -0.06
CA ARG A 33 11.56 -10.09 0.16
C ARG A 33 12.21 -10.28 1.53
N ARG A 34 11.51 -10.90 2.49
CA ARG A 34 12.02 -11.07 3.87
C ARG A 34 13.11 -12.14 4.00
N SER A 35 13.38 -12.94 2.96
CA SER A 35 14.37 -14.02 2.97
C SER A 35 15.79 -13.56 2.60
N SER A 36 16.13 -12.29 2.85
CA SER A 36 17.47 -11.73 2.58
C SER A 36 18.08 -11.10 3.82
N THR A 37 18.11 -11.86 4.91
CA THR A 37 18.96 -11.57 6.07
C THR A 37 19.68 -12.86 6.43
N SER A 38 20.96 -12.92 6.05
CA SER A 38 21.96 -13.82 6.63
C SER A 38 22.29 -13.39 8.06
#